data_AF-A0A7R9DNS9-F1
#
_entry.id   AF-A0A7R9DNS9-F1
#
_cell.length_a   1.000
_cell.length_b   1.000
_cell.length_c   1.000
_cell.angle_alpha   90.00
_cell.angle_beta   90.00
_cell.angle_gamma   90.00
#
_symmetry.space_group_name_H-M   'P 1'
#
loop_
_entity.id
_entity.type
_entity.pdbx_description
1 polymer ?
#
loop_
_entity_poly.entity_id
_entity_poly.type
_entity_poly.pdbx_seq_one_letter_code
_entity_poly.pdbx_strand_id
1 'polypeptide(L)'
;MDDDEEIKTQCFGGEYMGEVFDHMLKRLSYRRQKRWWNAYMLFYTRLDVEENSLIKTDTQLGTMKMPPAIERSVRKQNIKFMHNRNQFSAEYFQFVRKLVSCNSAPLTRQHNSEKLASLLGVTLGVTLGVTLGVTLGVTLGVTLGVNLGITLAMDWNTNQGNSETEELLMLSCQLASRFLFHTGFHTKKTLRGAATEWYDVLCHHLRSSKSVRSWFAHNMLFKHPHRFCEYLLMCPSTEVRSAFMKIIVFLAHFSLQDGPCPPPMIDAPLILLDPHATLSDHLLHAVLLLLHKEVADHGRHLPHFFTLFHMYASLGINEKTQLLKLNVPATFMLVALDEGPGPAIKYQYPELTKLHQVVSQLIRCCDVSHKCQSSQMS
;
A
#
# COMPACT_ATOMS: atom_id res chain seq x y z
N MET A 1 22.02 31.71 37.23
CA MET A 1 21.42 33.04 37.00
C MET A 1 22.19 33.91 37.94
N ASP A 2 23.30 34.42 37.45
CA ASP A 2 24.36 34.94 38.31
C ASP A 2 24.33 36.47 38.36
N ASP A 3 23.32 37.06 37.71
CA ASP A 3 23.07 38.50 37.64
C ASP A 3 21.69 38.83 38.24
N ASP A 4 21.68 39.71 39.24
CA ASP A 4 20.48 40.15 39.94
C ASP A 4 19.47 40.84 38.99
N GLU A 5 19.95 41.50 37.94
CA GLU A 5 19.07 42.14 36.94
C GLU A 5 18.41 41.10 36.01
N GLU A 6 19.05 39.96 35.77
CA GLU A 6 18.45 38.84 35.05
C GLU A 6 17.31 38.22 35.87
N ILE A 7 17.52 38.01 37.17
CA ILE A 7 16.49 37.48 38.08
C ILE A 7 15.29 38.43 38.14
N LYS A 8 15.53 39.73 38.25
CA LYS A 8 14.47 40.74 38.30
C LYS A 8 13.66 40.82 37.00
N THR A 9 14.31 40.67 35.85
CA THR A 9 13.63 40.69 34.55
C THR A 9 12.80 39.43 34.30
N GLN A 10 13.27 38.27 34.76
CA GLN A 10 12.62 36.97 34.53
C GLN A 10 11.61 36.57 35.61
N CYS A 11 11.78 37.01 36.87
CA CYS A 11 11.05 36.44 38.00
C CYS A 11 10.08 37.42 38.68
N PHE A 12 10.34 38.73 38.68
CA PHE A 12 9.54 39.65 39.51
C PHE A 12 8.21 40.04 38.87
N GLY A 13 8.04 39.78 37.57
CA GLY A 13 6.84 40.16 36.83
C GLY A 13 6.69 41.68 36.72
N GLY A 14 5.45 42.16 36.83
CA GLY A 14 5.10 43.57 36.73
C GLY A 14 4.87 44.05 35.29
N GLU A 15 4.88 45.36 35.12
CA GLU A 15 4.71 46.00 33.82
C GLU A 15 6.04 46.63 33.39
N TYR A 16 6.31 46.57 32.09
CA TYR A 16 7.50 47.13 31.48
C TYR A 16 7.12 47.87 30.20
N MET A 17 7.98 48.79 29.78
CA MET A 17 7.84 49.42 28.47
C MET A 17 8.55 48.54 27.45
N GLY A 18 7.76 47.89 26.60
CA GLY A 18 8.26 47.09 25.48
C GLY A 18 8.35 47.93 24.22
N GLU A 19 9.48 47.81 23.52
CA GLU A 19 9.63 48.33 22.17
C GLU A 19 8.88 47.41 21.20
N VAL A 20 7.82 47.94 20.58
CA VAL A 20 7.04 47.24 19.56
C VAL A 20 7.26 47.96 18.23
N PHE A 21 7.92 47.26 17.31
CA PHE A 21 8.13 47.76 15.95
C PHE A 21 6.85 47.60 15.12
N ASP A 22 6.31 48.71 14.63
CA ASP A 22 5.16 48.71 13.74
C ASP A 22 5.62 48.56 12.29
N HIS A 23 5.33 47.42 11.67
CA HIS A 23 5.75 47.13 10.29
C HIS A 23 5.07 48.01 9.24
N MET A 24 3.86 48.51 9.51
CA MET A 24 3.14 49.38 8.56
C MET A 24 3.64 50.81 8.64
N LEU A 25 3.94 51.29 9.84
CA LEU A 25 4.44 52.65 10.07
C LEU A 25 5.97 52.76 10.03
N LYS A 26 6.68 51.62 9.89
CA LYS A 26 8.16 51.50 9.97
C LYS A 26 8.77 52.28 11.13
N ARG A 27 8.09 52.33 12.27
CA ARG A 27 8.48 53.14 13.43
C ARG A 27 8.44 52.32 14.71
N LEU A 28 9.42 52.55 15.57
CA LEU A 28 9.46 51.99 16.91
C LEU A 28 8.41 52.68 17.79
N SER A 29 7.60 51.90 18.50
CA SER A 29 6.63 52.43 19.47
C SER A 29 6.86 51.83 20.84
N TYR A 30 6.88 52.66 21.88
CA TYR A 30 6.97 52.20 23.26
C TYR A 30 5.57 51.97 23.78
N ARG A 31 5.26 50.73 24.16
CA ARG A 31 3.96 50.38 24.75
C ARG A 31 4.17 49.74 26.12
N ARG A 32 3.29 50.11 27.05
CA ARG A 32 3.22 49.47 28.37
C ARG A 32 2.71 48.04 28.18
N GLN A 33 3.52 47.07 28.57
CA GLN A 33 3.24 45.64 28.47
C GLN A 33 3.32 45.01 29.86
N LYS A 34 2.53 43.96 30.08
CA LYS A 34 2.57 43.16 31.30
C LYS A 34 3.44 41.93 31.08
N ARG A 35 4.36 41.65 32.00
CA ARG A 35 5.10 40.38 32.00
C ARG A 35 4.12 39.28 32.43
N TRP A 36 3.85 38.35 31.53
CA TRP A 36 2.99 37.19 31.80
C TRP A 36 3.75 36.01 32.40
N TRP A 37 5.08 36.13 32.54
CA TRP A 37 5.94 35.24 33.30
C TRP A 37 6.40 35.93 34.58
N ASN A 38 6.35 35.20 35.70
CA ASN A 38 6.84 35.59 37.01
C ASN A 38 7.11 34.34 37.86
N ALA A 39 7.90 34.49 38.93
CA ALA A 39 8.15 33.40 39.85
C ALA A 39 6.85 33.02 40.56
N TYR A 40 6.50 31.74 40.46
CA TYR A 40 5.33 31.18 41.11
C TYR A 40 5.67 30.55 42.47
N MET A 41 6.86 29.96 42.58
CA MET A 41 7.31 29.25 43.78
C MET A 41 8.76 29.63 44.08
N LEU A 42 9.02 29.98 45.34
CA LEU A 42 10.33 30.35 45.83
C LEU A 42 10.81 29.27 46.79
N PHE A 43 12.01 28.75 46.55
CA PHE A 43 12.64 27.75 47.40
C PHE A 43 13.72 28.45 48.22
N TYR A 44 13.59 28.38 49.54
CA TYR A 44 14.56 28.91 50.48
C TYR A 44 15.19 27.75 51.25
N THR A 45 16.51 27.77 51.35
CA THR A 45 17.27 26.87 52.21
C THR A 45 17.69 27.64 53.45
N ARG A 46 17.55 27.05 54.65
CA ARG A 46 18.06 27.69 55.86
C ARG A 46 19.60 27.65 55.85
N LEU A 47 20.24 28.74 56.28
CA LEU A 47 21.70 28.86 56.27
C LEU A 47 22.43 27.79 57.11
N ASP A 48 21.81 27.32 58.20
CA ASP A 48 22.31 26.23 59.05
C ASP A 48 22.27 24.85 58.37
N VAL A 49 21.51 24.71 57.29
CA VAL A 49 21.43 23.50 56.46
C VAL A 49 22.50 23.53 55.37
N GLU A 50 22.84 24.70 54.81
CA GLU A 50 23.82 24.83 53.72
C GLU A 50 25.22 24.33 54.09
N GLU A 51 25.71 24.64 55.29
CA GLU A 51 27.01 24.14 55.78
C GLU A 51 27.04 22.61 55.85
N ASN A 52 25.91 21.98 56.20
CA ASN A 52 25.81 20.53 56.31
C ASN A 52 25.48 19.83 54.98
N SER A 53 24.84 20.52 54.04
CA SER A 53 24.47 19.96 52.74
C SER A 53 25.59 20.08 51.72
N LEU A 54 26.27 21.23 51.61
CA LEU A 54 27.33 21.46 50.61
C LEU A 54 28.57 20.60 50.88
N ILE A 55 28.92 20.38 52.15
CA ILE A 55 30.03 19.51 52.54
C ILE A 55 29.72 18.01 52.27
N LYS A 56 28.44 17.62 52.22
CA LYS A 56 28.04 16.23 51.92
C LYS A 56 27.76 15.97 50.44
N THR A 57 27.36 16.97 49.66
CA THR A 57 26.94 16.76 48.28
C THR A 57 28.09 16.65 47.29
N ASP A 58 29.21 17.37 47.47
CA ASP A 58 30.24 17.44 46.42
C ASP A 58 31.35 16.38 46.52
N THR A 59 31.53 15.75 47.69
CA THR A 59 32.53 14.68 47.86
C THR A 59 31.95 13.30 48.15
N GLN A 60 30.67 13.18 48.53
CA GLN A 60 30.02 11.89 48.79
C GLN A 60 28.52 11.89 48.50
N LEU A 61 28.04 12.50 47.40
CA LEU A 61 26.89 11.90 46.73
C LEU A 61 27.38 10.61 46.05
N GLY A 62 27.72 9.61 46.87
CA GLY A 62 27.97 8.26 46.42
C GLY A 62 26.81 7.92 45.50
N THR A 63 27.12 7.67 44.23
CA THR A 63 26.17 7.34 43.18
C THR A 63 25.14 6.39 43.80
N MET A 64 23.96 6.91 44.18
CA MET A 64 22.91 6.08 44.73
C MET A 64 22.52 5.16 43.60
N LYS A 65 23.09 3.96 43.59
CA LYS A 65 22.86 2.99 42.53
C LYS A 65 21.37 2.70 42.54
N MET A 66 20.74 2.96 41.40
CA MET A 66 19.31 2.73 41.22
C MET A 66 18.98 1.32 41.69
N PRO A 67 17.96 1.12 42.55
CA PRO A 67 17.57 -0.19 43.01
C PRO A 67 17.37 -1.15 41.82
N PRO A 68 17.89 -2.40 41.87
CA PRO A 68 17.91 -3.30 40.71
C PRO A 68 16.54 -3.58 40.10
N ALA A 69 15.45 -3.46 40.87
CA ALA A 69 14.08 -3.61 40.38
C ALA A 69 13.65 -2.42 39.50
N ILE A 70 13.99 -1.19 39.91
CA ILE A 70 13.70 0.03 39.15
C ILE A 70 14.58 0.05 37.90
N GLU A 71 15.86 -0.28 38.02
CA GLU A 71 16.77 -0.36 36.88
C GLU A 71 16.28 -1.37 35.83
N ARG A 72 15.88 -2.57 36.25
CA ARG A 72 15.30 -3.57 35.33
C ARG A 72 14.01 -3.09 34.69
N SER A 73 13.14 -2.43 35.45
CA SER A 73 11.88 -1.88 34.93
C SER A 73 12.14 -0.81 33.87
N VAL A 74 12.96 0.19 34.18
CA VAL A 74 13.35 1.29 33.28
C VAL A 74 14.07 0.73 32.05
N ARG A 75 15.01 -0.20 32.23
CA ARG A 75 15.72 -0.83 31.11
C ARG A 75 14.76 -1.61 30.19
N LYS A 76 13.82 -2.37 30.75
CA LYS A 76 12.80 -3.10 29.97
C LYS A 76 11.90 -2.13 29.20
N GLN A 77 11.46 -1.05 29.84
CA GLN A 77 10.64 -0.01 29.19
C GLN A 77 11.42 0.70 28.09
N ASN A 78 12.68 1.06 28.32
CA ASN A 78 13.54 1.70 27.34
C ASN A 78 13.83 0.78 26.15
N ILE A 79 14.10 -0.50 26.38
CA ILE A 79 14.26 -1.50 25.31
C ILE A 79 12.98 -1.61 24.49
N LYS A 80 11.81 -1.70 25.14
CA LYS A 80 10.51 -1.73 24.44
C LYS A 80 10.26 -0.45 23.65
N PHE A 81 10.58 0.71 24.23
CA PHE A 81 10.48 2.00 23.55
C PHE A 81 11.42 2.08 22.35
N MET A 82 12.67 1.60 22.47
CA MET A 82 13.62 1.53 21.35
C MET A 82 13.14 0.59 20.25
N HIS A 83 12.59 -0.58 20.58
CA HIS A 83 12.00 -1.48 19.59
C HIS A 83 10.83 -0.82 18.85
N ASN A 84 9.90 -0.19 19.57
CA ASN A 84 8.80 0.54 18.96
C ASN A 84 9.32 1.69 18.07
N ARG A 85 10.32 2.45 18.54
CA ARG A 85 10.94 3.52 17.75
C ARG A 85 11.65 2.99 16.50
N ASN A 86 12.32 1.84 16.58
CA ASN A 86 12.99 1.20 15.45
C ASN A 86 11.99 0.62 14.42
N GLN A 87 10.80 0.20 14.85
CA GLN A 87 9.72 -0.19 13.92
C GLN A 87 9.16 1.00 13.12
N PHE A 88 9.31 2.22 13.63
CA PHE A 88 8.93 3.47 12.96
C PHE A 88 10.14 4.30 12.54
N SER A 89 11.19 3.63 12.05
CA SER A 89 12.36 4.29 11.44
C SER A 89 12.27 4.25 9.91
N ALA A 90 12.77 5.29 9.24
CA ALA A 90 12.74 5.35 7.78
C ALA A 90 13.60 4.24 7.15
N GLU A 91 14.65 3.83 7.85
CA GLU A 91 15.55 2.75 7.47
C GLU A 91 14.83 1.41 7.45
N TYR A 92 13.94 1.13 8.41
CA TYR A 92 13.15 -0.09 8.43
C TYR A 92 12.20 -0.15 7.22
N PHE A 93 11.53 0.95 6.91
CA PHE A 93 10.64 1.03 5.73
C PHE A 93 11.42 0.84 4.43
N GLN A 94 12.60 1.45 4.31
CA GLN A 94 13.49 1.24 3.16
C GLN A 94 14.00 -0.20 3.08
N PHE A 95 14.36 -0.81 4.21
CA PHE A 95 14.79 -2.20 4.26
C PHE A 95 13.69 -3.14 3.78
N VAL A 96 12.46 -3.00 4.28
CA VAL A 96 11.31 -3.82 3.84
C VAL A 96 11.05 -3.64 2.35
N ARG A 97 11.09 -2.39 1.83
CA ARG A 97 10.97 -2.17 0.37
C ARG A 97 12.04 -2.87 -0.42
N LYS A 98 13.32 -2.64 -0.07
CA LYS A 98 14.46 -3.25 -0.76
C LYS A 98 14.34 -4.77 -0.77
N LEU A 99 14.01 -5.38 0.37
CA LEU A 99 13.85 -6.82 0.50
C LEU A 99 12.76 -7.35 -0.44
N VAL A 100 11.60 -6.69 -0.51
CA VAL A 100 10.51 -7.07 -1.42
C VAL A 100 10.87 -6.82 -2.88
N SER A 101 11.59 -5.73 -3.19
CA SER A 101 12.02 -5.38 -4.54
C SER A 101 13.12 -6.28 -5.10
N CYS A 102 13.97 -6.86 -4.26
CA CYS A 102 15.06 -7.76 -4.70
C CYS A 102 14.53 -8.98 -5.48
N ASN A 103 13.34 -9.44 -5.12
CA ASN A 103 12.73 -10.63 -5.73
C ASN A 103 11.99 -10.32 -7.03
N SER A 104 11.98 -9.05 -7.45
CA SER A 104 11.31 -8.57 -8.67
C SER A 104 12.20 -8.59 -9.93
N ALA A 105 13.35 -9.27 -9.91
CA ALA A 105 14.29 -9.31 -11.05
C ALA A 105 14.48 -10.74 -11.59
N PRO A 106 13.62 -11.25 -12.51
CA PRO A 106 13.76 -12.61 -13.02
C PRO A 106 14.70 -12.75 -14.24
N LEU A 107 15.15 -11.67 -14.88
CA LEU A 107 15.70 -11.76 -16.25
C LEU A 107 17.22 -12.04 -16.36
N THR A 108 18.00 -11.94 -15.29
CA THR A 108 19.48 -12.10 -15.36
C THR A 108 20.01 -13.44 -14.85
N ARG A 109 19.17 -14.32 -14.29
CA ARG A 109 19.62 -15.64 -13.81
C ARG A 109 19.64 -16.73 -14.88
N GLN A 110 18.87 -16.61 -15.97
CA GLN A 110 18.83 -17.61 -17.05
C GLN A 110 20.15 -17.72 -17.84
N HIS A 111 20.95 -16.65 -17.91
CA HIS A 111 22.18 -16.65 -18.71
C HIS A 111 23.32 -17.50 -18.11
N ASN A 112 23.28 -17.78 -16.81
CA ASN A 112 24.32 -18.59 -16.15
C ASN A 112 24.00 -20.10 -16.16
N SER A 113 22.74 -20.49 -16.28
CA SER A 113 22.33 -21.91 -16.41
C SER A 113 22.59 -22.49 -17.79
N GLU A 114 22.53 -21.67 -18.85
CA GLU A 114 22.80 -22.11 -20.23
C GLU A 114 24.26 -22.54 -20.43
N LYS A 115 25.22 -21.86 -19.78
CA LYS A 115 26.65 -22.23 -19.83
C LYS A 115 26.94 -23.55 -19.14
N LEU A 116 26.24 -23.86 -18.05
CA LEU A 116 26.44 -25.08 -17.28
C LEU A 116 25.78 -26.30 -17.95
N ALA A 117 24.61 -26.10 -18.55
CA ALA A 117 23.92 -27.12 -19.36
C ALA A 117 24.70 -27.45 -20.64
N SER A 118 25.27 -26.44 -21.30
CA SER A 118 26.15 -26.62 -22.47
C SER A 118 27.40 -27.44 -22.13
N LEU A 119 28.08 -27.13 -21.01
CA LEU A 119 29.31 -27.81 -20.62
C LEU A 119 29.06 -29.28 -20.23
N LEU A 120 27.95 -29.58 -19.54
CA LEU A 120 27.59 -30.94 -19.15
C LEU A 120 27.14 -31.79 -20.36
N GLY A 121 26.40 -31.19 -21.30
CA GLY A 121 25.94 -31.86 -22.53
C GLY A 121 27.08 -32.26 -23.47
N VAL A 122 28.09 -31.39 -23.62
CA VAL A 122 29.26 -31.66 -24.47
C VAL A 122 30.16 -32.74 -23.86
N THR A 123 30.36 -32.73 -22.54
CA THR A 123 31.27 -33.68 -21.86
C THR A 123 30.71 -35.10 -21.83
N LEU A 124 29.40 -35.26 -21.63
CA LEU A 124 28.72 -36.57 -21.65
C LEU A 124 28.52 -37.12 -23.07
N GLY A 125 28.26 -36.24 -24.06
CA GLY A 125 28.11 -36.64 -25.46
C GLY A 125 29.41 -37.14 -26.10
N VAL A 126 30.54 -36.53 -25.76
CA VAL A 126 31.86 -36.89 -26.33
C VAL A 126 32.44 -38.16 -25.69
N THR A 127 32.16 -38.42 -24.40
CA THR A 127 32.68 -39.61 -23.70
C THR A 127 31.91 -40.90 -24.01
N LEU A 128 30.59 -40.81 -24.26
CA LEU A 128 29.75 -41.97 -24.61
C LEU A 128 29.67 -42.25 -26.12
N GLY A 129 29.96 -41.26 -26.97
CA GLY A 129 29.89 -41.41 -28.43
C GLY A 129 31.09 -42.12 -29.08
N VAL A 130 32.23 -42.20 -28.40
CA VAL A 130 33.50 -42.67 -29.01
C VAL A 130 33.75 -44.18 -28.82
N THR A 131 32.99 -44.89 -27.97
CA THR A 131 33.29 -46.30 -27.65
C THR A 131 32.38 -47.35 -28.29
N LEU A 132 31.22 -47.02 -28.87
CA LEU A 132 30.32 -48.04 -29.44
C LEU A 132 29.67 -47.57 -30.75
N GLY A 133 30.20 -48.08 -31.86
CA GLY A 133 29.56 -47.98 -33.17
C GLY A 133 28.25 -48.78 -33.22
N VAL A 134 27.24 -48.24 -33.91
CA VAL A 134 26.74 -48.70 -35.24
C VAL A 134 25.70 -47.67 -35.73
N THR A 135 26.24 -46.64 -36.39
CA THR A 135 25.79 -45.81 -37.54
C THR A 135 24.32 -45.55 -37.93
N LEU A 136 23.26 -46.20 -37.42
CA LEU A 136 21.87 -45.87 -37.81
C LEU A 136 20.85 -45.82 -36.66
N GLY A 137 21.05 -46.60 -35.58
CA GLY A 137 20.26 -46.45 -34.35
C GLY A 137 20.70 -45.25 -33.50
N VAL A 138 22.00 -44.93 -33.56
CA VAL A 138 22.64 -43.85 -32.79
C VAL A 138 22.22 -42.48 -33.30
N THR A 139 22.08 -42.26 -34.61
CA THR A 139 21.72 -40.95 -35.15
C THR A 139 20.29 -40.55 -34.79
N LEU A 140 19.32 -41.46 -34.88
CA LEU A 140 17.94 -41.18 -34.47
C LEU A 140 17.76 -41.21 -32.94
N GLY A 141 18.35 -42.19 -32.26
CA GLY A 141 18.26 -42.34 -30.80
C GLY A 141 19.00 -41.25 -30.01
N VAL A 142 20.18 -40.79 -30.47
CA VAL A 142 20.89 -39.67 -29.85
C VAL A 142 20.23 -38.36 -30.20
N THR A 143 19.78 -38.13 -31.44
CA THR A 143 19.11 -36.85 -31.77
C THR A 143 17.76 -36.71 -31.06
N LEU A 144 16.95 -37.79 -30.99
CA LEU A 144 15.70 -37.78 -30.23
C LEU A 144 15.94 -37.81 -28.72
N GLY A 145 16.86 -38.62 -28.21
CA GLY A 145 17.13 -38.73 -26.77
C GLY A 145 17.84 -37.50 -26.19
N VAL A 146 18.71 -36.84 -26.95
CA VAL A 146 19.33 -35.57 -26.58
C VAL A 146 18.31 -34.43 -26.71
N ASN A 147 17.49 -34.39 -27.77
CA ASN A 147 16.42 -33.39 -27.83
C ASN A 147 15.38 -33.61 -26.73
N LEU A 148 14.88 -34.84 -26.50
CA LEU A 148 13.97 -35.12 -25.39
C LEU A 148 14.64 -34.87 -24.04
N GLY A 149 15.90 -35.25 -23.87
CA GLY A 149 16.63 -35.07 -22.61
C GLY A 149 16.90 -33.60 -22.31
N ILE A 150 17.28 -32.80 -23.32
CA ILE A 150 17.41 -31.34 -23.20
C ILE A 150 16.04 -30.71 -22.98
N THR A 151 15.02 -31.08 -23.75
CA THR A 151 13.66 -30.55 -23.58
C THR A 151 13.11 -30.90 -22.20
N LEU A 152 13.22 -32.15 -21.74
CA LEU A 152 12.76 -32.57 -20.42
C LEU A 152 13.61 -32.01 -19.28
N ALA A 153 14.92 -31.86 -19.45
CA ALA A 153 15.77 -31.22 -18.45
C ALA A 153 15.53 -29.71 -18.38
N MET A 154 15.33 -29.05 -19.53
CA MET A 154 14.88 -27.66 -19.58
C MET A 154 13.49 -27.52 -18.98
N ASP A 155 12.55 -28.43 -19.26
CA ASP A 155 11.18 -28.37 -18.75
C ASP A 155 11.11 -28.71 -17.24
N TRP A 156 11.88 -29.67 -16.74
CA TRP A 156 12.02 -29.95 -15.30
C TRP A 156 12.69 -28.79 -14.57
N ASN A 157 13.83 -28.30 -15.07
CA ASN A 157 14.56 -27.21 -14.42
C ASN A 157 13.80 -25.87 -14.51
N THR A 158 13.03 -25.66 -15.59
CA THR A 158 12.14 -24.51 -15.74
C THR A 158 10.92 -24.64 -14.84
N ASN A 159 10.26 -25.80 -14.75
CA ASN A 159 9.10 -25.98 -13.88
C ASN A 159 9.47 -25.93 -12.39
N GLN A 160 10.61 -26.51 -12.00
CA GLN A 160 11.11 -26.46 -10.62
C GLN A 160 11.58 -25.04 -10.25
N GLY A 161 12.31 -24.37 -11.13
CA GLY A 161 12.69 -22.96 -10.96
C GLY A 161 11.50 -21.99 -10.98
N ASN A 162 10.45 -22.28 -11.75
CA ASN A 162 9.23 -21.46 -11.79
C ASN A 162 8.41 -21.62 -10.50
N SER A 163 8.33 -22.82 -9.93
CA SER A 163 7.65 -23.07 -8.64
C SER A 163 8.34 -22.37 -7.49
N GLU A 164 9.67 -22.48 -7.37
CA GLU A 164 10.45 -21.78 -6.32
C GLU A 164 10.36 -20.25 -6.48
N THR A 165 10.36 -19.77 -7.72
CA THR A 165 10.18 -18.34 -8.02
C THR A 165 8.78 -17.87 -7.64
N GLU A 166 7.74 -18.64 -7.94
CA GLU A 166 6.36 -18.33 -7.54
C GLU A 166 6.19 -18.30 -6.02
N GLU A 167 6.80 -19.24 -5.29
CA GLU A 167 6.81 -19.25 -3.82
C GLU A 167 7.50 -18.02 -3.24
N LEU A 168 8.65 -17.63 -3.80
CA LEU A 168 9.39 -16.44 -3.38
C LEU A 168 8.60 -15.15 -3.64
N LEU A 169 7.95 -15.06 -4.80
CA LEU A 169 7.08 -13.94 -5.16
C LEU A 169 5.83 -13.91 -4.27
N MET A 170 5.26 -15.07 -3.95
CA MET A 170 4.18 -15.19 -2.98
C MET A 170 4.61 -14.61 -1.64
N LEU A 171 5.70 -15.11 -1.04
CA LEU A 171 6.22 -14.63 0.25
C LEU A 171 6.49 -13.12 0.26
N SER A 172 7.05 -12.61 -0.84
CA SER A 172 7.29 -11.16 -1.02
C SER A 172 6.00 -10.36 -1.04
N CYS A 173 4.98 -10.85 -1.76
CA CYS A 173 3.64 -10.28 -1.76
C CYS A 173 3.00 -10.33 -0.36
N GLN A 174 3.14 -11.45 0.37
CA GLN A 174 2.60 -11.59 1.72
C GLN A 174 3.24 -10.60 2.70
N LEU A 175 4.56 -10.47 2.65
CA LEU A 175 5.29 -9.52 3.49
C LEU A 175 4.90 -8.08 3.17
N ALA A 176 4.92 -7.70 1.88
CA ALA A 176 4.60 -6.35 1.44
C ALA A 176 3.16 -5.97 1.79
N SER A 177 2.20 -6.83 1.49
CA SER A 177 0.79 -6.59 1.76
C SER A 177 0.49 -6.49 3.25
N ARG A 178 1.00 -7.42 4.07
CA ARG A 178 0.83 -7.36 5.53
C ARG A 178 1.46 -6.09 6.09
N PHE A 179 2.69 -5.77 5.68
CA PHE A 179 3.35 -4.54 6.13
C PHE A 179 2.55 -3.29 5.76
N LEU A 180 2.07 -3.18 4.52
CA LEU A 180 1.32 -2.02 4.04
C LEU A 180 0.00 -1.84 4.77
N PHE A 181 -0.81 -2.89 4.88
CA PHE A 181 -2.14 -2.82 5.49
C PHE A 181 -2.12 -2.73 7.03
N HIS A 182 -1.06 -3.19 7.71
CA HIS A 182 -1.00 -3.09 9.18
C HIS A 182 -0.22 -1.85 9.65
N THR A 183 0.79 -1.42 8.89
CA THR A 183 1.71 -0.36 9.32
C THR A 183 1.85 0.72 8.25
N GLY A 184 2.21 0.36 7.02
CA GLY A 184 2.62 1.30 5.99
C GLY A 184 1.61 2.41 5.70
N PHE A 185 0.35 2.04 5.42
CA PHE A 185 -0.71 2.98 5.09
C PHE A 185 -1.23 3.80 6.29
N HIS A 186 -0.96 3.35 7.52
CA HIS A 186 -1.33 4.08 8.75
C HIS A 186 -0.25 5.08 9.20
N THR A 187 0.91 5.11 8.54
CA THR A 187 2.00 6.02 8.89
C THR A 187 2.04 7.29 8.04
N LYS A 188 2.69 8.33 8.58
CA LYS A 188 2.89 9.62 7.90
C LYS A 188 3.77 9.44 6.66
N LYS A 189 3.53 10.28 5.66
CA LYS A 189 4.30 10.30 4.40
C LYS A 189 5.81 10.41 4.61
N THR A 190 6.24 11.19 5.61
CA THR A 190 7.66 11.38 5.96
C THR A 190 8.37 10.08 6.33
N LEU A 191 7.64 9.11 6.89
CA LEU A 191 8.19 7.82 7.29
C LEU A 191 8.08 6.80 6.16
N ARG A 192 6.90 6.69 5.52
CA ARG A 192 6.66 5.65 4.51
C ARG A 192 7.29 5.93 3.14
N GLY A 193 7.53 7.20 2.83
CA GLY A 193 7.81 7.66 1.46
C GLY A 193 6.56 7.83 0.61
N ALA A 194 6.72 7.77 -0.72
CA ALA A 194 5.59 7.88 -1.63
C ALA A 194 4.78 6.57 -1.65
N ALA A 195 3.45 6.64 -1.49
CA ALA A 195 2.61 5.44 -1.49
C ALA A 195 2.56 4.77 -2.87
N THR A 196 2.82 5.53 -3.93
CA THR A 196 2.91 5.01 -5.30
C THR A 196 4.08 4.04 -5.49
N GLU A 197 5.23 4.29 -4.85
CA GLU A 197 6.39 3.39 -4.94
C GLU A 197 6.08 2.02 -4.35
N TRP A 198 5.29 1.98 -3.27
CA TRP A 198 4.83 0.73 -2.67
C TRP A 198 3.82 0.00 -3.56
N TYR A 199 2.94 0.75 -4.23
CA TYR A 199 2.06 0.21 -5.26
C TYR A 199 2.86 -0.44 -6.39
N ASP A 200 3.90 0.22 -6.92
CA ASP A 200 4.70 -0.30 -8.04
C ASP A 200 5.39 -1.63 -7.67
N VAL A 201 5.96 -1.70 -6.46
CA VAL A 201 6.58 -2.93 -5.93
C VAL A 201 5.56 -4.05 -5.79
N LEU A 202 4.37 -3.77 -5.24
CA LEU A 202 3.33 -4.78 -5.08
C LEU A 202 2.80 -5.27 -6.42
N CYS A 203 2.60 -4.37 -7.38
CA CYS A 203 2.13 -4.69 -8.73
C CYS A 203 3.08 -5.59 -9.50
N HIS A 204 4.38 -5.49 -9.25
CA HIS A 204 5.34 -6.42 -9.83
C HIS A 204 5.01 -7.86 -9.43
N HIS A 205 4.83 -8.11 -8.13
CA HIS A 205 4.50 -9.45 -7.61
C HIS A 205 3.13 -9.93 -8.06
N LEU A 206 2.14 -9.03 -8.10
CA LEU A 206 0.79 -9.34 -8.56
C LEU A 206 0.71 -9.64 -10.05
N ARG A 207 1.66 -9.18 -10.88
CA ARG A 207 1.68 -9.47 -12.32
C ARG A 207 2.03 -10.93 -12.59
N SER A 208 2.87 -11.53 -11.76
CA SER A 208 3.57 -12.78 -12.06
C SER A 208 2.66 -14.01 -12.14
N SER A 209 1.80 -14.23 -11.13
CA SER A 209 0.96 -15.43 -11.06
C SER A 209 -0.46 -15.15 -10.58
N LYS A 210 -1.41 -15.91 -11.15
CA LYS A 210 -2.82 -15.97 -10.71
C LYS A 210 -2.96 -16.42 -9.26
N SER A 211 -2.09 -17.31 -8.78
CA SER A 211 -2.12 -17.79 -7.40
C SER A 211 -1.83 -16.66 -6.43
N VAL A 212 -0.85 -15.81 -6.75
CA VAL A 212 -0.47 -14.62 -5.96
C VAL A 212 -1.60 -13.61 -5.93
N ARG A 213 -2.24 -13.34 -7.08
CA ARG A 213 -3.42 -12.45 -7.16
C ARG A 213 -4.59 -12.97 -6.34
N SER A 214 -4.91 -14.26 -6.50
CA SER A 214 -5.98 -14.92 -5.75
C SER A 214 -5.73 -14.86 -4.24
N TRP A 215 -4.52 -15.23 -3.80
CA TRP A 215 -4.14 -15.14 -2.38
C TRP A 215 -4.27 -13.72 -1.84
N PHE A 216 -3.75 -12.73 -2.57
CA PHE A 216 -3.82 -11.34 -2.15
C PHE A 216 -5.27 -10.87 -2.00
N ALA A 217 -6.13 -11.15 -2.98
CA ALA A 217 -7.53 -10.76 -2.94
C ALA A 217 -8.28 -11.39 -1.76
N HIS A 218 -8.16 -12.71 -1.57
CA HIS A 218 -8.87 -13.43 -0.50
C HIS A 218 -8.36 -13.03 0.88
N ASN A 219 -7.04 -13.02 1.09
CA ASN A 219 -6.48 -12.81 2.41
C ASN A 219 -6.45 -11.34 2.83
N MET A 220 -6.18 -10.42 1.90
CA MET A 220 -6.00 -9.01 2.21
C MET A 220 -7.25 -8.17 1.97
N LEU A 221 -8.15 -8.56 1.06
CA LEU A 221 -9.34 -7.77 0.74
C LEU A 221 -10.61 -8.45 1.26
N PHE A 222 -10.94 -9.65 0.77
CA PHE A 222 -12.22 -10.29 1.07
C PHE A 222 -12.35 -10.79 2.51
N LYS A 223 -11.26 -11.21 3.16
CA LYS A 223 -11.25 -11.51 4.61
C LYS A 223 -11.55 -10.28 5.47
N HIS A 224 -11.36 -9.07 4.92
CA HIS A 224 -11.55 -7.81 5.62
C HIS A 224 -12.36 -6.81 4.76
N PRO A 225 -13.66 -7.07 4.50
CA PRO A 225 -14.45 -6.28 3.54
C PRO A 225 -14.52 -4.77 3.82
N HIS A 226 -14.40 -4.38 5.10
CA HIS A 226 -14.36 -2.97 5.51
C HIS A 226 -13.19 -2.19 4.88
N ARG A 227 -12.11 -2.86 4.46
CA ARG A 227 -10.95 -2.21 3.84
C ARG A 227 -11.30 -1.46 2.55
N PHE A 228 -12.29 -1.92 1.79
CA PHE A 228 -12.74 -1.21 0.59
C PHE A 228 -13.28 0.18 0.96
N CYS A 229 -14.16 0.27 1.95
CA CYS A 229 -14.69 1.54 2.45
C CYS A 229 -13.60 2.37 3.15
N GLU A 230 -12.81 1.73 4.02
CA GLU A 230 -11.74 2.37 4.79
C GLU A 230 -10.73 3.08 3.89
N TYR A 231 -10.21 2.41 2.86
CA TYR A 231 -9.16 2.99 2.02
C TYR A 231 -9.70 3.83 0.86
N LEU A 232 -10.86 3.52 0.27
CA LEU A 232 -11.42 4.31 -0.84
C LEU A 232 -12.17 5.55 -0.37
N LEU A 233 -12.97 5.46 0.70
CA LEU A 233 -13.90 6.51 1.12
C LEU A 233 -13.46 7.23 2.40
N MET A 234 -12.88 6.53 3.38
CA MET A 234 -12.60 7.11 4.70
C MET A 234 -11.15 7.61 4.86
N CYS A 235 -10.19 7.02 4.15
CA CYS A 235 -8.77 7.27 4.38
C CYS A 235 -8.43 8.76 4.21
N PRO A 236 -7.85 9.44 5.20
CA PRO A 236 -7.58 10.89 5.11
C PRO A 236 -6.47 11.23 4.11
N SER A 237 -5.58 10.27 3.80
CA SER A 237 -4.46 10.49 2.89
C SER A 237 -4.89 10.24 1.44
N THR A 238 -4.99 11.31 0.65
CA THR A 238 -5.30 11.25 -0.79
C THR A 238 -4.34 10.34 -1.55
N GLU A 239 -3.07 10.35 -1.17
CA GLU A 239 -2.02 9.52 -1.77
C GLU A 239 -2.22 8.03 -1.51
N VAL A 240 -2.57 7.65 -0.28
CA VAL A 240 -2.88 6.25 0.09
C VAL A 240 -4.13 5.78 -0.61
N ARG A 241 -5.18 6.62 -0.65
CA ARG A 241 -6.40 6.34 -1.41
C ARG A 241 -6.11 6.10 -2.88
N SER A 242 -5.27 6.93 -3.50
CA SER A 242 -4.86 6.78 -4.89
C SER A 242 -4.06 5.49 -5.12
N ALA A 243 -3.12 5.16 -4.23
CA ALA A 243 -2.37 3.91 -4.29
C ALA A 243 -3.29 2.69 -4.17
N PHE A 244 -4.20 2.67 -3.19
CA PHE A 244 -5.16 1.58 -3.00
C PHE A 244 -6.10 1.42 -4.21
N MET A 245 -6.65 2.53 -4.72
CA MET A 245 -7.46 2.52 -5.94
C MET A 245 -6.70 1.89 -7.12
N LYS A 246 -5.43 2.27 -7.32
CA LYS A 246 -4.59 1.68 -8.37
C LYS A 246 -4.33 0.19 -8.15
N ILE A 247 -4.13 -0.27 -6.89
CA ILE A 247 -4.00 -1.70 -6.57
C ILE A 247 -5.26 -2.46 -7.02
N ILE A 248 -6.45 -1.94 -6.69
CA ILE A 248 -7.72 -2.59 -7.09
C ILE A 248 -7.88 -2.64 -8.61
N VAL A 249 -7.63 -1.52 -9.30
CA VAL A 249 -7.70 -1.44 -10.78
C VAL A 249 -6.73 -2.43 -11.42
N PHE A 250 -5.48 -2.47 -10.94
CA PHE A 250 -4.45 -3.39 -11.43
C PHE A 250 -4.87 -4.85 -11.23
N LEU A 251 -5.34 -5.18 -10.02
CA LEU A 251 -5.75 -6.54 -9.69
C LEU A 251 -6.94 -6.98 -10.54
N ALA A 252 -7.96 -6.13 -10.72
CA ALA A 252 -9.11 -6.39 -11.58
C ALA A 252 -8.73 -6.54 -13.05
N HIS A 253 -7.73 -5.80 -13.54
CA HIS A 253 -7.27 -5.91 -14.93
C HIS A 253 -6.59 -7.25 -15.21
N PHE A 254 -5.58 -7.61 -14.40
CA PHE A 254 -4.83 -8.84 -14.61
C PHE A 254 -5.66 -10.10 -14.31
N SER A 255 -6.63 -10.01 -13.40
CA SER A 255 -7.48 -11.15 -13.05
C SER A 255 -8.59 -11.46 -14.06
N LEU A 256 -8.85 -10.58 -15.05
CA LEU A 256 -9.70 -10.92 -16.19
C LEU A 256 -9.21 -12.17 -16.94
N GLN A 257 -7.89 -12.40 -16.95
CA GLN A 257 -7.26 -13.46 -17.72
C GLN A 257 -7.03 -14.74 -16.89
N ASP A 258 -7.40 -14.74 -15.59
CA ASP A 258 -7.10 -15.85 -14.67
C ASP A 258 -8.05 -17.03 -14.78
N GLY A 259 -9.21 -16.81 -15.40
CA GLY A 259 -10.32 -17.77 -15.46
C GLY A 259 -11.25 -17.70 -14.25
N PRO A 260 -12.18 -18.66 -14.13
CA PRO A 260 -13.18 -18.68 -13.08
C PRO A 260 -12.54 -18.79 -11.69
N CYS A 261 -13.08 -18.04 -10.73
CA CYS A 261 -12.64 -18.03 -9.35
C CYS A 261 -13.85 -18.35 -8.45
N PRO A 262 -13.72 -19.26 -7.46
CA PRO A 262 -14.83 -19.53 -6.55
C PRO A 262 -15.22 -18.27 -5.76
N PRO A 263 -16.49 -18.13 -5.40
CA PRO A 263 -16.97 -16.96 -4.69
C PRO A 263 -16.25 -16.81 -3.33
N PRO A 264 -15.74 -15.61 -3.02
CA PRO A 264 -14.91 -15.37 -1.83
C PRO A 264 -15.72 -15.27 -0.52
N MET A 265 -17.06 -15.21 -0.60
CA MET A 265 -17.97 -15.07 0.55
C MET A 265 -19.18 -15.98 0.41
N ILE A 266 -19.65 -16.54 1.54
CA ILE A 266 -20.78 -17.49 1.61
C ILE A 266 -22.15 -16.80 1.42
N ASP A 267 -22.25 -15.50 1.75
CA ASP A 267 -23.49 -14.68 1.63
C ASP A 267 -23.48 -13.75 0.40
N ALA A 268 -22.87 -14.19 -0.69
CA ALA A 268 -22.72 -13.38 -1.90
C ALA A 268 -24.05 -13.30 -2.71
N PRO A 269 -24.43 -12.13 -3.27
CA PRO A 269 -25.60 -12.00 -4.14
C PRO A 269 -25.57 -12.97 -5.33
N LEU A 270 -26.75 -13.33 -5.88
CA LEU A 270 -26.95 -14.30 -6.98
C LEU A 270 -26.03 -14.12 -8.21
N ILE A 271 -25.53 -12.90 -8.46
CA ILE A 271 -24.57 -12.61 -9.55
C ILE A 271 -23.20 -13.29 -9.34
N LEU A 272 -22.80 -13.56 -8.10
CA LEU A 272 -21.53 -14.20 -7.74
C LEU A 272 -21.63 -15.74 -7.66
N LEU A 273 -22.83 -16.29 -7.94
CA LEU A 273 -23.05 -17.73 -8.09
C LEU A 273 -22.83 -18.22 -9.53
N ASP A 274 -22.47 -17.32 -10.46
CA ASP A 274 -22.10 -17.70 -11.83
C ASP A 274 -20.82 -18.56 -11.81
N PRO A 275 -20.88 -19.82 -12.29
CA PRO A 275 -19.71 -20.70 -12.38
C PRO A 275 -18.57 -20.14 -13.22
N HIS A 276 -18.82 -19.11 -14.03
CA HIS A 276 -17.84 -18.45 -14.89
C HIS A 276 -17.34 -17.12 -14.33
N ALA A 277 -17.77 -16.70 -13.13
CA ALA A 277 -17.33 -15.47 -12.50
C ALA A 277 -15.81 -15.48 -12.25
N THR A 278 -15.14 -14.43 -12.69
CA THR A 278 -13.70 -14.24 -12.51
C THR A 278 -13.42 -13.49 -11.21
N LEU A 279 -12.16 -13.51 -10.74
CA LEU A 279 -11.78 -12.74 -9.56
C LEU A 279 -12.01 -11.22 -9.74
N SER A 280 -11.90 -10.69 -10.97
CA SER A 280 -12.19 -9.29 -11.24
C SER A 280 -13.68 -8.95 -11.09
N ASP A 281 -14.59 -9.86 -11.44
CA ASP A 281 -16.03 -9.68 -11.21
C ASP A 281 -16.32 -9.52 -9.72
N HIS A 282 -15.73 -10.40 -8.90
CA HIS A 282 -15.86 -10.35 -7.43
C HIS A 282 -15.32 -9.04 -6.85
N LEU A 283 -14.17 -8.55 -7.33
CA LEU A 283 -13.57 -7.29 -6.87
C LEU A 283 -14.43 -6.08 -7.24
N LEU A 284 -14.88 -5.98 -8.50
CA LEU A 284 -15.70 -4.87 -8.96
C LEU A 284 -17.07 -4.88 -8.28
N HIS A 285 -17.65 -6.06 -8.08
CA HIS A 285 -18.91 -6.19 -7.35
C HIS A 285 -18.76 -5.78 -5.87
N ALA A 286 -17.69 -6.18 -5.19
CA ALA A 286 -17.41 -5.74 -3.83
C ALA A 286 -17.29 -4.21 -3.71
N VAL A 287 -16.70 -3.55 -4.71
CA VAL A 287 -16.65 -2.08 -4.78
C VAL A 287 -18.05 -1.51 -5.06
N LEU A 288 -18.82 -2.06 -6.00
CA LEU A 288 -20.18 -1.60 -6.30
C LEU A 288 -21.12 -1.74 -5.09
N LEU A 289 -20.94 -2.77 -4.26
CA LEU A 289 -21.71 -2.96 -3.03
C LEU A 289 -21.57 -1.77 -2.05
N LEU A 290 -20.48 -1.02 -2.10
CA LEU A 290 -20.33 0.21 -1.30
C LEU A 290 -21.44 1.24 -1.59
N LEU A 291 -21.98 1.27 -2.83
CA LEU A 291 -23.07 2.18 -3.21
C LEU A 291 -24.36 1.94 -2.40
N HIS A 292 -24.59 0.72 -1.92
CA HIS A 292 -25.84 0.36 -1.23
C HIS A 292 -25.93 0.96 0.18
N LYS A 293 -24.81 1.24 0.83
CA LYS A 293 -24.81 1.63 2.26
C LYS A 293 -23.78 2.68 2.63
N GLU A 294 -22.55 2.51 2.19
CA GLU A 294 -21.39 3.27 2.71
C GLU A 294 -21.19 4.61 1.99
N VAL A 295 -21.59 4.70 0.73
CA VAL A 295 -21.34 5.87 -0.12
C VAL A 295 -22.19 7.09 0.27
N ALA A 296 -23.44 6.86 0.69
CA ALA A 296 -24.37 7.93 1.05
C ALA A 296 -23.85 8.82 2.20
N ASP A 297 -23.11 8.23 3.13
CA ASP A 297 -22.53 8.92 4.29
C ASP A 297 -21.16 9.57 3.99
N HIS A 298 -20.51 9.21 2.87
CA HIS A 298 -19.15 9.66 2.51
C HIS A 298 -19.08 10.46 1.20
N GLY A 299 -20.08 11.30 0.92
CA GLY A 299 -20.22 12.01 -0.36
C GLY A 299 -19.02 12.91 -0.76
N ARG A 300 -18.20 13.39 0.18
CA ARG A 300 -16.99 14.18 -0.14
C ARG A 300 -15.95 13.42 -0.96
N HIS A 301 -15.80 12.12 -0.75
CA HIS A 301 -14.79 11.31 -1.43
C HIS A 301 -15.35 10.51 -2.61
N LEU A 302 -16.63 10.73 -2.93
CA LEU A 302 -17.35 10.15 -4.06
C LEU A 302 -16.61 10.28 -5.42
N PRO A 303 -15.90 11.38 -5.74
CA PRO A 303 -15.15 11.46 -6.98
C PRO A 303 -14.06 10.37 -7.12
N HIS A 304 -13.46 9.94 -6.00
CA HIS A 304 -12.43 8.89 -6.03
C HIS A 304 -13.04 7.53 -6.33
N PHE A 305 -14.24 7.26 -5.81
CA PHE A 305 -14.99 6.06 -6.13
C PHE A 305 -15.25 5.95 -7.63
N PHE A 306 -15.80 6.99 -8.26
CA PHE A 306 -16.04 6.98 -9.71
C PHE A 306 -14.75 7.02 -10.54
N THR A 307 -13.68 7.62 -10.02
CA THR A 307 -12.38 7.62 -10.67
C THR A 307 -11.83 6.19 -10.82
N LEU A 308 -12.10 5.29 -9.87
CA LEU A 308 -11.71 3.87 -9.99
C LEU A 308 -12.30 3.24 -11.25
N PHE A 309 -13.61 3.38 -11.46
CA PHE A 309 -14.29 2.85 -12.63
C PHE A 309 -13.85 3.53 -13.92
N HIS A 310 -13.59 4.83 -13.89
CA HIS A 310 -13.05 5.56 -15.04
C HIS A 310 -11.65 5.07 -15.43
N MET A 311 -10.78 4.86 -14.45
CA MET A 311 -9.44 4.29 -14.67
C MET A 311 -9.54 2.88 -15.27
N TYR A 312 -10.43 2.05 -14.72
CA TYR A 312 -10.65 0.69 -15.22
C TYR A 312 -11.19 0.68 -16.66
N ALA A 313 -12.24 1.45 -16.95
CA ALA A 313 -12.82 1.58 -18.29
C ALA A 313 -11.85 2.14 -19.33
N SER A 314 -10.77 2.80 -18.90
CA SER A 314 -9.76 3.39 -19.76
C SER A 314 -8.62 2.45 -20.14
N LEU A 315 -8.56 1.23 -19.58
CA LEU A 315 -7.52 0.25 -19.89
C LEU A 315 -7.71 -0.44 -21.25
N GLY A 316 -8.96 -0.76 -21.61
CA GLY A 316 -9.21 -1.53 -22.83
C GLY A 316 -10.69 -1.86 -23.07
N ILE A 317 -10.95 -2.62 -24.13
CA ILE A 317 -12.31 -3.03 -24.52
C ILE A 317 -12.85 -4.16 -23.63
N ASN A 318 -11.97 -5.01 -23.11
CA ASN A 318 -12.35 -6.13 -22.25
C ASN A 318 -12.92 -5.63 -20.92
N GLU A 319 -12.29 -4.60 -20.35
CA GLU A 319 -12.70 -3.94 -19.11
C GLU A 319 -14.04 -3.23 -19.30
N LYS A 320 -14.21 -2.53 -20.42
CA LYS A 320 -15.51 -1.90 -20.76
C LYS A 320 -16.60 -2.95 -20.91
N THR A 321 -16.31 -4.07 -21.58
CA THR A 321 -17.24 -5.19 -21.76
C THR A 321 -17.64 -5.79 -20.41
N GLN A 322 -16.69 -5.95 -19.48
CA GLN A 322 -17.00 -6.41 -18.13
C GLN A 322 -17.89 -5.42 -17.37
N LEU A 323 -17.60 -4.12 -17.42
CA LEU A 323 -18.43 -3.10 -16.77
C LEU A 323 -19.85 -3.05 -17.34
N LEU A 324 -20.01 -3.29 -18.64
CA LEU A 324 -21.32 -3.43 -19.29
C LEU A 324 -22.07 -4.68 -18.77
N LYS A 325 -21.39 -5.83 -18.68
CA LYS A 325 -21.97 -7.08 -18.12
C LYS A 325 -22.41 -6.91 -16.67
N LEU A 326 -21.64 -6.17 -15.88
CA LEU A 326 -21.96 -5.85 -14.48
C LEU A 326 -23.04 -4.77 -14.32
N ASN A 327 -23.64 -4.31 -15.42
CA ASN A 327 -24.69 -3.29 -15.45
C ASN A 327 -24.30 -1.96 -14.76
N VAL A 328 -23.00 -1.62 -14.82
CA VAL A 328 -22.45 -0.40 -14.22
C VAL A 328 -23.07 0.88 -14.79
N PRO A 329 -23.27 1.03 -16.12
CA PRO A 329 -23.89 2.25 -16.65
C PRO A 329 -25.30 2.49 -16.11
N ALA A 330 -26.14 1.46 -16.06
CA ALA A 330 -27.51 1.59 -15.55
C ALA A 330 -27.48 1.96 -14.06
N THR A 331 -26.66 1.27 -13.27
CA THR A 331 -26.48 1.58 -11.85
C THR A 331 -26.03 3.02 -11.63
N PHE A 332 -25.08 3.51 -12.44
CA PHE A 332 -24.57 4.87 -12.33
C PHE A 332 -25.58 5.92 -12.78
N MET A 333 -26.37 5.65 -13.83
CA MET A 333 -27.47 6.52 -14.24
C MET A 333 -28.53 6.63 -13.14
N LEU A 334 -28.90 5.51 -12.50
CA LEU A 334 -29.82 5.52 -11.36
C LEU A 334 -29.27 6.33 -10.18
N VAL A 335 -27.98 6.16 -9.83
CA VAL A 335 -27.33 6.97 -8.79
C VAL A 335 -27.34 8.47 -9.13
N ALA A 336 -27.17 8.84 -10.41
CA ALA A 336 -27.24 10.24 -10.84
C ALA A 336 -28.66 10.82 -10.81
N LEU A 337 -29.70 9.98 -10.76
CA LEU A 337 -31.10 10.35 -10.63
C LEU A 337 -31.61 10.27 -9.18
N ASP A 338 -30.73 10.04 -8.21
CA ASP A 338 -31.07 9.76 -6.80
C ASP A 338 -31.97 8.51 -6.60
N GLU A 339 -32.12 7.68 -7.63
CA GLU A 339 -32.83 6.39 -7.63
C GLU A 339 -31.85 5.20 -7.53
N GLY A 340 -30.66 5.46 -7.00
CA GLY A 340 -29.61 4.46 -6.85
C GLY A 340 -29.99 3.32 -5.90
N PRO A 341 -29.20 2.23 -5.88
CA PRO A 341 -29.48 1.07 -5.03
C PRO A 341 -29.29 1.33 -3.53
N GLY A 342 -28.77 2.50 -3.15
CA GLY A 342 -28.57 2.90 -1.75
C GLY A 342 -29.29 4.20 -1.42
N PRO A 343 -29.19 4.67 -0.17
CA PRO A 343 -29.78 5.94 0.26
C PRO A 343 -29.27 7.11 -0.59
N ALA A 344 -30.11 8.14 -0.75
CA ALA A 344 -29.73 9.38 -1.43
C ALA A 344 -28.46 9.98 -0.81
N ILE A 345 -27.58 10.52 -1.66
CA ILE A 345 -26.29 11.06 -1.24
C ILE A 345 -26.55 12.35 -0.43
N LYS A 346 -26.27 12.32 0.87
CA LYS A 346 -26.60 13.43 1.80
C LYS A 346 -25.66 14.64 1.67
N TYR A 347 -24.89 14.75 0.59
CA TYR A 347 -23.86 15.77 0.42
C TYR A 347 -24.36 16.95 -0.41
N GLN A 348 -24.11 18.17 0.06
CA GLN A 348 -24.73 19.39 -0.48
C GLN A 348 -24.41 19.67 -1.96
N TYR A 349 -23.26 19.20 -2.46
CA TYR A 349 -22.84 19.34 -3.86
C TYR A 349 -22.08 18.09 -4.31
N PRO A 350 -22.77 17.00 -4.71
CA PRO A 350 -22.11 15.79 -5.17
C PRO A 350 -21.43 16.04 -6.51
N GLU A 351 -20.11 15.83 -6.58
CA GLU A 351 -19.37 15.97 -7.85
C GLU A 351 -19.46 14.66 -8.65
N LEU A 352 -20.37 14.64 -9.62
CA LEU A 352 -20.67 13.47 -10.48
C LEU A 352 -19.94 13.49 -11.83
N THR A 353 -19.01 14.42 -12.05
CA THR A 353 -18.28 14.56 -13.33
C THR A 353 -17.66 13.24 -13.79
N LYS A 354 -17.02 12.51 -12.87
CA LYS A 354 -16.38 11.21 -13.16
C LYS A 354 -17.40 10.11 -13.44
N LEU A 355 -18.56 10.13 -12.77
CA LEU A 355 -19.67 9.23 -13.07
C LEU A 355 -20.13 9.41 -14.53
N HIS A 356 -20.42 10.65 -14.93
CA HIS A 356 -20.87 10.95 -16.30
C HIS A 356 -19.81 10.57 -17.35
N GLN A 357 -18.52 10.75 -17.04
CA GLN A 357 -17.43 10.31 -17.92
C GLN A 357 -17.41 8.78 -18.11
N VAL A 358 -17.60 8.00 -17.04
CA VAL A 358 -17.70 6.53 -17.13
C VAL A 358 -18.88 6.12 -18.00
N VAL A 359 -20.07 6.66 -17.71
CA VAL A 359 -21.30 6.35 -18.46
C VAL A 359 -21.13 6.69 -19.94
N SER A 360 -20.63 7.89 -20.25
CA SER A 360 -20.36 8.32 -21.63
C SER A 360 -19.36 7.38 -22.34
N GLN A 361 -18.26 7.02 -21.68
CA GLN A 361 -17.23 6.15 -22.23
C GLN A 361 -17.74 4.73 -22.53
N LEU A 362 -18.64 4.20 -21.69
CA LEU A 362 -19.23 2.87 -21.88
C LEU A 362 -20.30 2.86 -22.98
N ILE A 363 -21.21 3.84 -22.98
CA ILE A 363 -22.29 3.94 -23.98
C ILE A 363 -21.70 4.12 -25.38
N ARG A 364 -20.66 4.96 -25.54
CA ARG A 364 -19.99 5.20 -26.83
C ARG A 364 -19.28 3.97 -27.40
N CYS A 365 -19.07 2.93 -26.61
CA CYS A 365 -18.49 1.67 -27.07
C CYS A 365 -19.55 0.63 -27.46
N CYS A 366 -20.84 0.92 -27.29
CA CYS A 366 -21.93 0.05 -27.69
C CYS A 366 -22.33 0.35 -29.14
N ASP A 367 -22.45 -0.68 -29.97
CA ASP A 367 -23.04 -0.54 -31.30
C ASP A 367 -24.57 -0.46 -31.19
N VAL A 368 -25.11 0.72 -31.48
CA VAL A 368 -26.56 0.99 -31.49
C VAL A 368 -27.12 1.10 -32.91
N SER A 369 -26.36 0.71 -33.94
CA SER A 369 -26.75 0.87 -35.34
C SER A 369 -28.10 0.20 -35.66
N HIS A 370 -28.39 -0.94 -35.02
CA HIS A 370 -29.68 -1.64 -35.16
C HIS A 370 -30.88 -0.88 -34.56
N LYS A 371 -30.64 0.11 -33.68
CA LYS A 371 -31.70 0.94 -33.05
C LYS A 371 -31.85 2.30 -33.73
N CYS A 372 -30.93 2.68 -34.61
CA CYS A 372 -31.02 3.90 -35.41
C CYS A 372 -31.93 3.67 -36.62
N GLN A 373 -33.24 3.90 -36.47
CA GLN A 373 -34.10 4.09 -37.63
C GLN A 373 -33.82 5.49 -38.20
N SER A 374 -33.27 5.54 -39.42
CA SER A 374 -33.08 6.80 -40.13
C SER A 374 -34.44 7.47 -40.33
N SER A 375 -34.57 8.73 -39.92
CA SER A 375 -35.75 9.57 -40.12
C SER A 375 -36.03 9.91 -41.60
N GLN A 376 -35.37 9.23 -42.54
CA GLN A 376 -35.58 9.37 -43.99
C GLN A 376 -36.49 8.28 -44.59
N MET A 377 -37.08 7.39 -43.78
CA MET A 377 -38.09 6.41 -44.24
C MET A 377 -39.51 6.74 -43.76
N SER A 378 -39.92 8.01 -43.87
CA SER A 378 -41.32 8.45 -43.67
C SER A 378 -41.90 9.06 -44.92
#